data_AF-A0A7Y5V623-F1
#
_entry.id   AF-A0A7Y5V623-F1
#
_cell.length_a   1.000
_cell.length_b   1.000
_cell.length_c   1.000
_cell.angle_alpha   90.00
_cell.angle_beta   90.00
_cell.angle_gamma   90.00
#
_symmetry.space_group_name_H-M   'P 1'
#
loop_
_entity.id
_entity.type
_entity.pdbx_description
1 polymer ?
#
loop_
_entity_poly.entity_id
_entity_poly.type
_entity_poly.pdbx_seq_one_letter_code
_entity_poly.pdbx_strand_id
1 'polypeptide(L)'
;MSDSDLSRPISGALARFARDLNADARAGLLEPVRAREAEISRVIDILLRHGKNNPALVGPAGVGKTAIAEGLAMRLSSGDVPLSLRDARLLAVDHVSLLAGTTYRGQYEERIRALVDETRARPDVILFIDELHNLIGQGTAMGVAMDAANMLKPALVRGDFRVIGATTDDEYDRWVRSDPALERRFQRVVVRELTSEETLDILRSRQERLQRHHNVLISDESLRAAVDLTDIHQTDRRRPDRAIDALDEACAHTHAVARYSPRAERLIRRRKELLKQLQANGRRVEREVAVPQEDPIDSGMAALEQFGAELEAILIGPPMPKHPQGSRAAPAPPPS
;
A
#
# COMPACT_ATOMS: atom_id res chain seq x y z
N MET A 1 -20.11 -9.29 26.18
CA MET A 1 -20.48 -9.24 24.75
C MET A 1 -19.36 -9.96 24.03
N SER A 2 -19.70 -11.07 23.37
CA SER A 2 -18.79 -12.14 22.97
C SER A 2 -17.85 -11.74 21.84
N ASP A 3 -16.66 -12.35 21.85
CA ASP A 3 -15.55 -12.33 20.89
C ASP A 3 -15.89 -12.78 19.45
N SER A 4 -17.16 -12.67 19.01
CA SER A 4 -17.70 -13.47 17.89
C SER A 4 -18.23 -12.71 16.67
N ASP A 5 -18.16 -11.37 16.62
CA ASP A 5 -18.67 -10.61 15.45
C ASP A 5 -17.58 -10.21 14.44
N LEU A 6 -16.32 -10.07 14.87
CA LEU A 6 -15.18 -9.84 13.97
C LEU A 6 -14.92 -11.01 13.01
N SER A 7 -15.39 -12.22 13.35
CA SER A 7 -15.25 -13.43 12.53
C SER A 7 -16.33 -13.58 11.48
N ARG A 8 -17.37 -12.73 11.44
CA ARG A 8 -18.36 -12.83 10.37
C ARG A 8 -17.71 -12.43 9.04
N PRO A 9 -17.67 -13.35 8.05
CA PRO A 9 -17.13 -13.01 6.75
C PRO A 9 -17.92 -11.84 6.17
N ILE A 10 -17.23 -10.98 5.43
CA ILE A 10 -17.92 -10.01 4.59
C ILE A 10 -18.61 -10.84 3.51
N SER A 11 -19.88 -10.55 3.26
CA SER A 11 -20.72 -11.28 2.31
C SER A 11 -21.33 -10.31 1.30
N GLY A 12 -22.22 -10.80 0.44
CA GLY A 12 -23.12 -9.94 -0.32
C GLY A 12 -22.41 -8.95 -1.25
N ALA A 13 -22.87 -7.70 -1.21
CA ALA A 13 -22.38 -6.61 -2.04
C ALA A 13 -21.01 -6.12 -1.55
N LEU A 14 -20.79 -6.07 -0.23
CA LEU A 14 -19.52 -5.64 0.35
C LEU A 14 -18.36 -6.56 -0.08
N ALA A 15 -18.57 -7.87 -0.14
CA ALA A 15 -17.53 -8.80 -0.56
C ALA A 15 -17.20 -8.73 -2.07
N ARG A 16 -18.16 -8.24 -2.88
CA ARG A 16 -18.03 -8.19 -4.33
C ARG A 16 -17.50 -6.85 -4.83
N PHE A 17 -17.81 -5.76 -4.14
CA PHE A 17 -17.56 -4.39 -4.60
C PHE A 17 -16.67 -3.59 -3.63
N ALA A 18 -16.18 -4.22 -2.56
CA ALA A 18 -15.21 -3.61 -1.67
C ALA A 18 -14.07 -4.58 -1.34
N ARG A 19 -12.91 -3.99 -1.05
CA ARG A 19 -11.69 -4.67 -0.64
C ARG A 19 -11.48 -4.46 0.86
N ASP A 20 -11.25 -5.54 1.60
CA ASP A 20 -11.02 -5.48 3.05
C ASP A 20 -9.56 -5.10 3.34
N LEU A 21 -9.34 -3.82 3.67
CA LEU A 21 -8.01 -3.33 3.97
C LEU A 21 -7.46 -3.91 5.28
N ASN A 22 -8.33 -4.25 6.24
CA ASN A 22 -7.88 -4.90 7.47
C ASN A 22 -7.38 -6.32 7.19
N ALA A 23 -8.04 -7.05 6.30
CA ALA A 23 -7.59 -8.38 5.88
C ALA A 23 -6.22 -8.29 5.17
N ASP A 24 -6.06 -7.32 4.28
CA ASP A 24 -4.79 -7.09 3.58
C ASP A 24 -3.67 -6.70 4.54
N ALA A 25 -3.96 -5.87 5.54
CA ALA A 25 -3.00 -5.49 6.57
C ALA A 25 -2.53 -6.72 7.37
N ARG A 26 -3.46 -7.58 7.80
CA ARG A 26 -3.13 -8.85 8.49
C ARG A 26 -2.34 -9.81 7.63
N ALA A 27 -2.58 -9.81 6.32
CA ALA A 27 -1.86 -10.64 5.36
C ALA A 27 -0.49 -10.05 4.95
N GLY A 28 -0.13 -8.86 5.43
CA GLY A 28 1.12 -8.19 5.04
C GLY A 28 1.15 -7.71 3.59
N LEU A 29 -0.03 -7.51 2.98
CA LEU A 29 -0.17 -7.08 1.58
C LEU A 29 -0.13 -5.57 1.41
N LEU A 30 -0.38 -4.82 2.49
CA LEU A 30 -0.30 -3.36 2.48
C LEU A 30 1.14 -2.87 2.67
N GLU A 31 1.48 -1.77 2.02
CA GLU A 31 2.79 -1.16 2.17
C GLU A 31 2.92 -0.41 3.50
N PRO A 32 4.10 -0.45 4.16
CA PRO A 32 4.34 0.32 5.37
C PRO A 32 4.13 1.82 5.13
N VAL A 33 3.23 2.42 5.90
CA VAL A 33 2.92 3.84 5.82
C VAL A 33 3.88 4.62 6.71
N ARG A 34 4.42 5.73 6.18
CA ARG A 34 5.37 6.62 6.88
C ARG A 34 4.94 8.07 6.73
N ALA A 35 5.29 8.90 7.70
CA ALA A 35 5.08 10.36 7.69
C ALA A 35 3.61 10.77 7.52
N ARG A 36 2.68 9.99 8.10
CA ARG A 36 1.22 10.21 8.04
C ARG A 36 0.52 10.01 9.39
N GLU A 37 1.29 9.95 10.48
CA GLU A 37 0.81 9.64 11.82
C GLU A 37 -0.18 10.70 12.33
N ALA A 38 0.06 11.97 12.01
CA ALA A 38 -0.81 13.08 12.38
C ALA A 38 -2.17 12.99 11.68
N GLU A 39 -2.19 12.72 10.38
CA GLU A 39 -3.42 12.55 9.60
C GLU A 39 -4.19 11.30 10.03
N ILE A 40 -3.51 10.17 10.25
CA ILE A 40 -4.16 8.93 10.73
C ILE A 40 -4.78 9.16 12.12
N SER A 41 -4.06 9.80 13.03
CA SER A 41 -4.59 10.13 14.37
C SER A 41 -5.78 11.07 14.27
N ARG A 42 -5.71 12.07 13.39
CA ARG A 42 -6.82 12.99 13.14
C ARG A 42 -8.06 12.27 12.59
N VAL A 43 -7.88 11.30 11.70
CA VAL A 43 -8.95 10.45 11.16
C VAL A 43 -9.63 9.66 12.29
N ILE A 44 -8.84 9.06 13.19
CA ILE A 44 -9.35 8.36 14.37
C ILE A 44 -10.18 9.29 15.26
N ASP A 45 -9.66 10.48 15.58
CA ASP A 45 -10.37 11.48 16.39
C ASP A 45 -11.74 11.81 15.78
N ILE A 46 -11.79 11.98 14.45
CA ILE A 46 -13.02 12.32 13.73
C ILE A 46 -14.02 11.16 13.78
N LEU A 47 -13.59 9.93 13.55
CA LEU A 47 -14.46 8.75 13.58
C LEU A 47 -15.12 8.52 14.94
N LEU A 48 -14.52 9.02 16.02
CA LEU A 48 -15.03 8.93 17.39
C LEU A 48 -16.00 10.07 17.77
N ARG A 49 -16.19 11.08 16.92
CA ARG A 49 -17.11 12.19 17.21
C ARG A 49 -18.56 11.75 17.13
N HIS A 50 -19.42 12.40 17.91
CA HIS A 50 -20.88 12.26 17.78
C HIS A 50 -21.46 12.89 16.51
N GLY A 51 -20.80 13.91 15.96
CA GLY A 51 -21.22 14.60 14.73
C GLY A 51 -20.02 15.08 13.94
N LYS A 52 -20.20 15.26 12.62
CA LYS A 52 -19.10 15.43 11.66
C LYS A 52 -18.07 14.29 11.78
N ASN A 53 -18.57 13.06 11.81
CA ASN A 53 -17.79 11.84 12.05
C ASN A 53 -17.35 11.12 10.77
N ASN A 54 -17.50 11.77 9.61
CA ASN A 54 -16.95 11.29 8.34
C ASN A 54 -15.70 12.10 7.98
N PRO A 55 -14.50 11.54 8.06
CA PRO A 55 -13.28 12.20 7.63
C PRO A 55 -13.27 12.39 6.11
N ALA A 56 -12.95 13.60 5.67
CA ALA A 56 -12.61 13.88 4.27
C ALA A 56 -11.12 14.18 4.16
N LEU A 57 -10.36 13.28 3.56
CA LEU A 57 -8.96 13.46 3.20
C LEU A 57 -8.89 14.39 1.99
N VAL A 58 -8.49 15.64 2.21
CA VAL A 58 -8.50 16.69 1.20
C VAL A 58 -7.08 17.13 0.92
N GLY A 59 -6.65 16.99 -0.32
CA GLY A 59 -5.35 17.43 -0.79
C GLY A 59 -5.16 17.14 -2.27
N PRO A 60 -4.08 17.63 -2.89
CA PRO A 60 -3.77 17.40 -4.29
C PRO A 60 -3.73 15.90 -4.68
N ALA A 61 -3.84 15.60 -5.97
CA ALA A 61 -3.58 14.25 -6.47
C ALA A 61 -2.10 13.88 -6.22
N GLY A 62 -1.81 12.60 -5.96
CA GLY A 62 -0.44 12.11 -5.76
C GLY A 62 0.17 12.32 -4.37
N VAL A 63 -0.52 12.99 -3.43
CA VAL A 63 0.01 13.18 -2.05
C VAL A 63 -0.08 11.92 -1.17
N GLY A 64 -0.74 10.84 -1.62
CA GLY A 64 -0.87 9.61 -0.84
C GLY A 64 -2.04 9.61 0.14
N LYS A 65 -3.22 10.06 -0.30
CA LYS A 65 -4.46 9.99 0.51
C LYS A 65 -4.85 8.54 0.83
N THR A 66 -4.71 7.64 -0.15
CA THR A 66 -4.96 6.20 0.00
C THR A 66 -4.06 5.56 1.06
N ALA A 67 -2.79 5.99 1.15
CA ALA A 67 -1.86 5.52 2.16
C ALA A 67 -2.32 5.84 3.60
N ILE A 68 -3.07 6.93 3.82
CA ILE A 68 -3.64 7.23 5.14
C ILE A 68 -4.72 6.20 5.51
N ALA A 69 -5.55 5.78 4.55
CA ALA A 69 -6.55 4.74 4.78
C ALA A 69 -5.90 3.37 5.04
N GLU A 70 -4.88 3.01 4.27
CA GLU A 70 -4.08 1.80 4.51
C GLU A 70 -3.39 1.82 5.89
N GLY A 71 -2.85 2.97 6.29
CA GLY A 71 -2.22 3.15 7.60
C GLY A 71 -3.23 3.03 8.74
N LEU A 72 -4.46 3.53 8.55
CA LEU A 72 -5.56 3.27 9.48
C LEU A 72 -5.90 1.77 9.55
N ALA A 73 -5.97 1.08 8.41
CA ALA A 73 -6.25 -0.36 8.38
C ALA A 73 -5.18 -1.18 9.12
N MET A 74 -3.91 -0.77 9.01
CA MET A 74 -2.82 -1.36 9.78
C MET A 74 -3.03 -1.20 11.29
N ARG A 75 -3.39 0.01 11.76
CA ARG A 75 -3.66 0.27 13.18
C ARG A 75 -4.89 -0.47 13.70
N LEU A 76 -5.96 -0.54 12.90
CA LEU A 76 -7.15 -1.33 13.23
C LEU A 76 -6.79 -2.82 13.38
N SER A 77 -5.94 -3.32 12.49
CA SER A 77 -5.55 -4.75 12.47
C SER A 77 -4.58 -5.13 13.58
N SER A 78 -3.71 -4.22 14.01
CA SER A 78 -2.82 -4.42 15.16
C SER A 78 -3.49 -4.14 16.51
N GLY A 79 -4.71 -3.59 16.50
CA GLY A 79 -5.41 -3.16 17.70
C GLY A 79 -4.83 -1.88 18.33
N ASP A 80 -3.95 -1.16 17.63
CA ASP A 80 -3.43 0.16 18.02
C ASP A 80 -4.45 1.27 17.71
N VAL A 81 -5.64 1.11 18.26
CA VAL A 81 -6.75 2.07 18.18
C VAL A 81 -7.50 2.08 19.51
N PRO A 82 -8.24 3.15 19.82
CA PRO A 82 -9.12 3.19 20.99
C PRO A 82 -10.13 2.02 20.98
N LEU A 83 -10.55 1.59 22.18
CA LEU A 83 -11.44 0.42 22.34
C LEU A 83 -12.70 0.50 21.46
N SER A 84 -13.27 1.68 21.29
CA SER A 84 -14.46 1.92 20.46
C SER A 84 -14.28 1.64 18.96
N LEU A 85 -13.04 1.48 18.48
CA LEU A 85 -12.72 1.19 17.08
C LEU A 85 -12.05 -0.19 16.89
N ARG A 86 -11.81 -0.97 17.96
CA ARG A 86 -11.14 -2.27 17.82
C ARG A 86 -11.88 -3.23 16.90
N ASP A 87 -13.21 -3.20 16.94
CA ASP A 87 -14.04 -4.07 16.12
C ASP A 87 -14.32 -3.49 14.73
N ALA A 88 -13.76 -2.31 14.40
CA ALA A 88 -14.06 -1.63 13.15
C ALA A 88 -13.31 -2.26 11.96
N ARG A 89 -14.02 -2.39 10.83
CA ARG A 89 -13.48 -2.93 9.57
C ARG A 89 -13.48 -1.84 8.51
N LEU A 90 -12.33 -1.57 7.91
CA LEU A 90 -12.17 -0.59 6.86
C LEU A 90 -12.23 -1.26 5.48
N LEU A 91 -13.26 -0.94 4.70
CA LEU A 91 -13.48 -1.51 3.38
C LEU A 91 -13.34 -0.45 2.30
N ALA A 92 -12.39 -0.63 1.39
CA ALA A 92 -12.20 0.26 0.24
C ALA A 92 -13.18 -0.11 -0.88
N VAL A 93 -14.02 0.83 -1.29
CA VAL A 93 -14.94 0.64 -2.42
C VAL A 93 -14.15 0.57 -3.72
N ASP A 94 -14.41 -0.46 -4.52
CA ASP A 94 -13.82 -0.61 -5.85
C ASP A 94 -14.77 -0.08 -6.93
N HIS A 95 -14.49 1.13 -7.39
CA HIS A 95 -15.25 1.78 -8.47
C HIS A 95 -15.23 0.98 -9.76
N VAL A 96 -14.12 0.30 -10.06
CA VAL A 96 -13.98 -0.49 -11.30
C VAL A 96 -14.93 -1.67 -11.24
N SER A 97 -14.98 -2.39 -10.12
CA SER A 97 -15.89 -3.51 -9.93
C SER A 97 -17.36 -3.09 -9.93
N LEU A 98 -17.69 -1.90 -9.42
CA LEU A 98 -19.05 -1.36 -9.49
C LEU A 98 -19.50 -1.11 -10.94
N LEU A 99 -18.59 -0.62 -11.80
CA LEU A 99 -18.85 -0.34 -13.22
C LEU A 99 -18.72 -1.58 -14.12
N ALA A 100 -17.95 -2.57 -13.71
CA ALA A 100 -17.68 -3.76 -14.50
C ALA A 100 -18.98 -4.54 -14.78
N GLY A 101 -19.26 -4.79 -16.06
CA GLY A 101 -20.43 -5.55 -16.50
C GLY A 101 -21.78 -4.84 -16.29
N THR A 102 -21.80 -3.53 -16.02
CA THR A 102 -23.06 -2.75 -16.05
C THR A 102 -23.29 -2.21 -17.45
N THR A 103 -24.11 -2.92 -18.24
CA THR A 103 -24.56 -2.42 -19.56
C THR A 103 -25.67 -1.36 -19.42
N TYR A 104 -26.37 -1.36 -18.28
CA TYR A 104 -27.52 -0.48 -18.00
C TYR A 104 -27.31 0.34 -16.73
N ARG A 105 -27.67 1.63 -16.80
CA ARG A 105 -27.56 2.62 -15.70
C ARG A 105 -28.15 2.13 -14.36
N GLY A 106 -29.33 1.51 -14.40
CA GLY A 106 -30.02 1.05 -13.19
C GLY A 106 -29.28 -0.05 -12.41
N GLN A 107 -28.43 -0.84 -13.07
CA GLN A 107 -27.64 -1.89 -12.39
C GLN A 107 -26.55 -1.28 -11.50
N TYR A 108 -25.95 -0.15 -11.92
CA TYR A 108 -24.97 0.55 -11.11
C TYR A 108 -25.61 1.14 -9.84
N GLU A 109 -26.78 1.76 -9.98
CA GLU A 109 -27.54 2.28 -8.84
C GLU A 109 -27.97 1.18 -7.88
N GLU A 110 -28.42 0.04 -8.39
CA GLU A 110 -28.79 -1.12 -7.58
C GLU A 110 -27.60 -1.66 -6.78
N ARG A 111 -26.40 -1.70 -7.39
CA ARG A 111 -25.17 -2.11 -6.69
C ARG A 111 -24.78 -1.14 -5.58
N ILE A 112 -24.86 0.18 -5.83
CA ILE A 112 -24.60 1.20 -4.79
C ILE A 112 -25.64 1.08 -3.67
N ARG A 113 -26.92 0.91 -4.01
CA ARG A 113 -27.98 0.73 -3.02
C ARG A 113 -27.72 -0.49 -2.14
N ALA A 114 -27.40 -1.63 -2.75
CA ALA A 114 -27.06 -2.84 -2.01
C ALA A 114 -25.84 -2.64 -1.09
N LEU A 115 -24.81 -1.94 -1.54
CA LEU A 115 -23.63 -1.62 -0.74
C LEU A 115 -23.99 -0.72 0.46
N VAL A 116 -24.81 0.32 0.24
CA VAL A 116 -25.28 1.23 1.31
C VAL A 116 -26.15 0.49 2.32
N ASP A 117 -27.10 -0.32 1.86
CA ASP A 117 -28.02 -1.07 2.73
C ASP A 117 -27.26 -2.10 3.58
N GLU A 118 -26.29 -2.81 3.00
CA GLU A 118 -25.46 -3.76 3.74
C GLU A 118 -24.53 -3.06 4.74
N THR A 119 -23.95 -1.91 4.38
CA THR A 119 -23.13 -1.11 5.29
C THR A 119 -23.96 -0.57 6.46
N ARG A 120 -25.18 -0.11 6.20
CA ARG A 120 -26.11 0.37 7.22
C ARG A 120 -26.46 -0.71 8.25
N ALA A 121 -26.55 -1.97 7.82
CA ALA A 121 -26.79 -3.11 8.71
C ALA A 121 -25.55 -3.50 9.56
N ARG A 122 -24.38 -2.93 9.27
CA ARG A 122 -23.08 -3.29 9.85
C ARG A 122 -22.37 -2.06 10.43
N PRO A 123 -22.67 -1.66 11.69
CA PRO A 123 -22.08 -0.47 12.30
C PRO A 123 -20.56 -0.60 12.54
N ASP A 124 -20.03 -1.84 12.54
CA ASP A 124 -18.61 -2.16 12.57
C ASP A 124 -17.88 -1.75 11.28
N VAL A 125 -18.59 -1.61 10.16
CA VAL A 125 -17.98 -1.29 8.86
C VAL A 125 -17.81 0.22 8.68
N ILE A 126 -16.62 0.59 8.21
CA ILE A 126 -16.27 1.93 7.75
C ILE A 126 -15.90 1.80 6.26
N LEU A 127 -16.55 2.59 5.40
CA LEU A 127 -16.20 2.61 3.98
C LEU A 127 -15.07 3.60 3.73
N PHE A 128 -14.08 3.20 2.95
CA PHE A 128 -13.15 4.09 2.30
C PHE A 128 -13.56 4.29 0.85
N ILE A 129 -13.74 5.54 0.44
CA ILE A 129 -14.11 5.91 -0.92
C ILE A 129 -13.03 6.84 -1.45
N ASP A 130 -12.19 6.29 -2.32
CA ASP A 130 -11.28 7.14 -3.10
C ASP A 130 -12.09 7.96 -4.11
N GLU A 131 -11.62 9.15 -4.47
CA GLU A 131 -12.33 10.06 -5.36
C GLU A 131 -13.82 10.23 -4.99
N LEU A 132 -14.09 10.58 -3.73
CA LEU A 132 -15.44 10.71 -3.16
C LEU A 132 -16.39 11.50 -4.08
N HIS A 133 -15.87 12.55 -4.73
CA HIS A 133 -16.58 13.40 -5.67
C HIS A 133 -17.25 12.63 -6.82
N ASN A 134 -16.72 11.48 -7.24
CA ASN A 134 -17.33 10.66 -8.29
C ASN A 134 -18.69 10.06 -7.86
N LEU A 135 -18.88 9.86 -6.55
CA LEU A 135 -20.13 9.33 -6.00
C LEU A 135 -21.10 10.39 -5.48
N ILE A 136 -20.64 11.62 -5.22
CA ILE A 136 -21.48 12.72 -4.70
C ILE A 136 -21.72 13.84 -5.72
N GLY A 137 -20.85 13.98 -6.72
CA GLY A 137 -20.93 15.02 -7.75
C GLY A 137 -21.92 14.66 -8.86
N GLN A 138 -22.42 15.67 -9.56
CA GLN A 138 -23.19 15.45 -10.78
C GLN A 138 -22.25 14.92 -11.87
N GLY A 139 -22.37 13.63 -12.18
CA GLY A 139 -21.44 12.89 -13.05
C GLY A 139 -21.22 13.51 -14.43
N THR A 140 -20.15 14.29 -14.57
CA THR A 140 -19.73 14.86 -15.86
C THR A 140 -18.42 14.30 -16.38
N ALA A 141 -17.65 13.54 -15.59
CA ALA A 141 -16.32 13.09 -16.02
C ALA A 141 -16.34 11.95 -17.07
N MET A 142 -17.43 11.18 -17.22
CA MET A 142 -17.45 9.99 -18.10
C MET A 142 -18.66 9.86 -19.05
N GLY A 143 -19.38 10.94 -19.36
CA GLY A 143 -20.40 10.94 -20.44
C GLY A 143 -21.68 10.11 -20.18
N VAL A 144 -21.74 9.38 -19.07
CA VAL A 144 -22.97 8.80 -18.52
C VAL A 144 -23.27 9.58 -17.25
N ALA A 145 -24.27 10.46 -17.30
CA ALA A 145 -24.78 11.14 -16.12
C ALA A 145 -25.10 10.09 -15.04
N MET A 146 -24.25 10.02 -14.01
CA MET A 146 -24.42 9.15 -12.86
C MET A 146 -25.44 9.79 -11.92
N ASP A 147 -26.58 9.15 -11.73
CA ASP A 147 -27.57 9.51 -10.71
C ASP A 147 -27.25 8.87 -9.33
N ALA A 148 -26.05 8.28 -9.19
CA ALA A 148 -25.55 7.69 -7.95
C ALA A 148 -25.47 8.69 -6.79
N ALA A 149 -25.21 9.97 -7.10
CA ALA A 149 -25.24 11.05 -6.13
C ALA A 149 -26.60 11.14 -5.42
N ASN A 150 -27.71 10.90 -6.13
CA ASN A 150 -29.04 10.95 -5.53
C ASN A 150 -29.33 9.76 -4.59
N MET A 151 -28.59 8.65 -4.69
CA MET A 151 -28.74 7.50 -3.78
C MET A 151 -27.80 7.58 -2.58
N LEU A 152 -26.53 7.96 -2.80
CA LEU A 152 -25.53 7.99 -1.74
C LEU A 152 -25.70 9.22 -0.83
N LYS A 153 -26.03 10.38 -1.42
CA LYS A 153 -26.16 11.65 -0.67
C LYS A 153 -27.21 11.59 0.44
N PRO A 154 -28.44 11.07 0.24
CA PRO A 154 -29.39 10.93 1.33
C PRO A 154 -28.88 10.05 2.47
N ALA A 155 -28.17 8.95 2.16
CA ALA A 155 -27.66 8.05 3.18
C ALA A 155 -26.50 8.66 3.99
N LEU A 156 -25.61 9.40 3.32
CA LEU A 156 -24.55 10.19 3.96
C LEU A 156 -25.13 11.31 4.84
N VAL A 157 -26.15 12.02 4.37
CA VAL A 157 -26.82 13.10 5.11
C VAL A 157 -27.58 12.57 6.33
N ARG A 158 -28.20 11.39 6.24
CA ARG A 158 -28.81 10.74 7.41
C ARG A 158 -27.75 10.31 8.43
N GLY A 159 -26.55 9.96 7.98
CA GLY A 159 -25.49 9.44 8.85
C GLY A 159 -25.72 7.97 9.21
N ASP A 160 -26.35 7.22 8.31
CA ASP A 160 -26.71 5.82 8.51
C ASP A 160 -25.48 4.88 8.56
N PHE A 161 -24.33 5.34 8.08
CA PHE A 161 -23.05 4.62 8.10
C PHE A 161 -21.87 5.60 8.13
N ARG A 162 -20.68 5.08 8.43
CA ARG A 162 -19.42 5.86 8.50
C ARG A 162 -18.62 5.73 7.21
N VAL A 163 -18.07 6.85 6.74
CA VAL A 163 -17.22 6.89 5.54
C VAL A 163 -15.98 7.75 5.75
N ILE A 164 -14.88 7.31 5.14
CA ILE A 164 -13.67 8.09 4.91
C ILE A 164 -13.60 8.37 3.41
N GLY A 165 -13.69 9.63 3.01
CA GLY A 165 -13.62 10.03 1.61
C GLY A 165 -12.30 10.70 1.26
N ALA A 166 -11.72 10.39 0.10
CA ALA A 166 -10.56 11.10 -0.44
C ALA A 166 -10.97 11.96 -1.64
N THR A 167 -10.46 13.19 -1.73
CA THR A 167 -10.81 14.11 -2.82
C THR A 167 -9.77 15.23 -2.95
N THR A 168 -9.81 15.99 -4.04
CA THR A 168 -9.01 17.22 -4.19
C THR A 168 -9.65 18.41 -3.47
N ASP A 169 -8.88 19.46 -3.22
CA ASP A 169 -9.38 20.69 -2.59
C ASP A 169 -10.54 21.32 -3.38
N ASP A 170 -10.42 21.41 -4.70
CA ASP A 170 -11.42 22.02 -5.58
C ASP A 170 -12.74 21.23 -5.58
N GLU A 171 -12.65 19.90 -5.62
CA GLU A 171 -13.82 19.01 -5.57
C GLU A 171 -14.50 19.05 -4.21
N TYR A 172 -13.72 19.06 -3.11
CA TYR A 172 -14.28 19.16 -1.77
C TYR A 172 -15.07 20.46 -1.62
N ASP A 173 -14.51 21.57 -2.09
CA ASP A 173 -15.16 22.88 -1.99
C ASP A 173 -16.41 22.96 -2.88
N ARG A 174 -16.35 22.36 -4.07
CA ARG A 174 -17.47 22.33 -5.02
C ARG A 174 -18.61 21.42 -4.59
N TRP A 175 -18.34 20.26 -3.99
CA TRP A 175 -19.37 19.21 -3.79
C TRP A 175 -19.71 18.91 -2.33
N VAL A 176 -18.78 19.14 -1.39
CA VAL A 176 -19.00 18.85 0.04
C VAL A 176 -19.22 20.12 0.84
N ARG A 177 -18.33 21.13 0.71
CA ARG A 177 -18.44 22.38 1.48
C ARG A 177 -19.62 23.25 1.02
N SER A 178 -19.90 23.25 -0.28
CA SER A 178 -21.02 24.00 -0.86
C SER A 178 -22.40 23.49 -0.43
N ASP A 179 -22.49 22.23 0.04
CA ASP A 179 -23.74 21.60 0.44
C ASP A 179 -23.88 21.58 1.98
N PRO A 180 -24.83 22.34 2.56
CA PRO A 180 -25.00 22.43 4.01
C PRO A 180 -25.34 21.10 4.70
N ALA A 181 -25.93 20.15 3.98
CA ALA A 181 -26.30 18.85 4.54
C ALA A 181 -25.08 17.93 4.65
N LEU A 182 -24.20 17.93 3.64
CA LEU A 182 -22.95 17.19 3.66
C LEU A 182 -21.91 17.83 4.58
N GLU A 183 -21.82 19.16 4.62
CA GLU A 183 -20.89 19.88 5.51
C GLU A 183 -21.13 19.56 7.01
N ARG A 184 -22.36 19.21 7.38
CA ARG A 184 -22.73 18.79 8.75
C ARG A 184 -22.31 17.35 9.08
N ARG A 185 -21.84 16.58 8.09
CA ARG A 185 -21.44 15.18 8.21
C ARG A 185 -19.96 14.97 8.03
N PHE A 186 -19.32 15.78 7.20
CA PHE A 186 -17.91 15.67 6.92
C PHE A 186 -17.06 16.61 7.78
N GLN A 187 -15.85 16.13 8.11
CA GLN A 187 -14.79 16.93 8.68
C GLN A 187 -13.56 16.83 7.79
N ARG A 188 -13.10 17.99 7.30
CA ARG A 188 -11.87 18.10 6.49
C ARG A 188 -10.64 17.70 7.31
N VAL A 189 -9.81 16.86 6.71
CA VAL A 189 -8.44 16.50 7.10
C VAL A 189 -7.55 16.93 5.94
N VAL A 190 -6.74 17.96 6.17
CA VAL A 190 -5.85 18.48 5.12
C VAL A 190 -4.66 17.55 4.99
N VAL A 191 -4.46 17.00 3.80
CA VAL A 191 -3.34 16.13 3.47
C VAL A 191 -2.34 16.95 2.67
N ARG A 192 -1.25 17.34 3.33
CA ARG A 192 -0.18 18.09 2.68
C ARG A 192 0.70 17.19 1.80
N GLU A 193 1.35 17.83 0.85
CA GLU A 193 2.52 17.26 0.18
C GLU A 193 3.65 17.01 1.20
N LEU A 194 4.41 15.96 0.95
CA LEU A 194 5.54 15.57 1.80
C LEU A 194 6.77 16.43 1.54
N THR A 195 7.60 16.58 2.57
CA THR A 195 8.92 17.20 2.41
C THR A 195 9.84 16.30 1.57
N SER A 196 10.96 16.85 1.09
CA SER A 196 11.95 16.07 0.34
C SER A 196 12.49 14.93 1.20
N GLU A 197 12.74 15.20 2.49
CA GLU A 197 13.24 14.23 3.46
C GLU A 197 12.21 13.11 3.73
N GLU A 198 10.95 13.47 3.98
CA GLU A 198 9.87 12.48 4.16
C GLU A 198 9.68 11.61 2.92
N THR A 199 9.80 12.22 1.73
CA THR A 199 9.70 11.49 0.46
C THR A 199 10.86 10.54 0.27
N LEU A 200 12.08 10.96 0.59
CA LEU A 200 13.27 10.11 0.54
C LEU A 200 13.13 8.88 1.45
N ASP A 201 12.59 9.06 2.66
CA ASP A 201 12.33 7.95 3.58
C ASP A 201 11.27 6.98 3.04
N ILE A 202 10.25 7.48 2.33
CA ILE A 202 9.31 6.62 1.61
C ILE A 202 10.02 5.84 0.50
N LEU A 203 10.86 6.49 -0.31
CA LEU A 203 11.60 5.80 -1.37
C LEU A 203 12.52 4.71 -0.81
N ARG A 204 13.23 4.99 0.30
CA ARG A 204 14.04 3.99 1.01
C ARG A 204 13.22 2.80 1.48
N SER A 205 12.02 3.04 2.01
CA SER A 205 11.13 1.95 2.43
C SER A 205 10.64 1.08 1.26
N ARG A 206 10.53 1.65 0.06
CA ARG A 206 10.12 0.95 -1.17
C ARG A 206 11.28 0.33 -1.94
N GLN A 207 12.51 0.74 -1.64
CA GLN A 207 13.73 0.35 -2.35
C GLN A 207 13.84 -1.16 -2.53
N GLU A 208 13.70 -1.93 -1.44
CA GLU A 208 13.86 -3.38 -1.50
C GLU A 208 12.83 -4.03 -2.44
N ARG A 209 11.59 -3.58 -2.40
CA ARG A 209 10.50 -4.08 -3.25
C ARG A 209 10.74 -3.73 -4.72
N LEU A 210 11.15 -2.50 -5.01
CA LEU A 210 11.48 -2.05 -6.37
C LEU A 210 12.67 -2.80 -6.95
N GLN A 211 13.74 -2.98 -6.17
CA GLN A 211 14.92 -3.74 -6.59
C GLN A 211 14.57 -5.19 -6.95
N ARG A 212 13.77 -5.86 -6.12
CA ARG A 212 13.31 -7.23 -6.40
C ARG A 212 12.39 -7.30 -7.62
N HIS A 213 11.51 -6.32 -7.81
CA HIS A 213 10.58 -6.30 -8.94
C HIS A 213 11.31 -6.12 -10.26
N HIS A 214 12.21 -5.15 -10.33
CA HIS A 214 12.94 -4.78 -11.56
C HIS A 214 14.25 -5.54 -11.74
N ASN A 215 14.71 -6.30 -10.75
CA ASN A 215 16.04 -6.94 -10.74
C ASN A 215 17.19 -5.96 -10.98
N VAL A 216 17.12 -4.79 -10.33
CA VAL A 216 18.16 -3.75 -10.37
C VAL A 216 18.62 -3.42 -8.96
N LEU A 217 19.80 -2.82 -8.85
CA LEU A 217 20.26 -2.20 -7.61
C LEU A 217 19.97 -0.70 -7.68
N ILE A 218 19.44 -0.15 -6.61
CA ILE A 218 19.12 1.28 -6.48
C ILE A 218 20.07 1.85 -5.45
N SER A 219 20.90 2.83 -5.83
CA SER A 219 21.80 3.50 -4.87
C SER A 219 21.05 4.60 -4.10
N ASP A 220 21.55 4.98 -2.92
CA ASP A 220 20.97 6.10 -2.15
C ASP A 220 21.08 7.43 -2.92
N GLU A 221 22.10 7.58 -3.78
CA GLU A 221 22.23 8.71 -4.70
C GLU A 221 21.08 8.73 -5.73
N SER A 222 20.69 7.59 -6.29
CA SER A 222 19.54 7.50 -7.19
C SER A 222 18.23 7.89 -6.50
N LEU A 223 18.05 7.53 -5.22
CA LEU A 223 16.86 7.92 -4.46
C LEU A 223 16.79 9.44 -4.27
N ARG A 224 17.92 10.08 -3.91
CA ARG A 224 17.99 11.55 -3.77
C ARG A 224 17.77 12.24 -5.11
N ALA A 225 18.43 11.76 -6.17
CA ALA A 225 18.28 12.29 -7.52
C ALA A 225 16.81 12.21 -8.01
N ALA A 226 16.09 11.13 -7.69
CA ALA A 226 14.67 11.02 -8.03
C ALA A 226 13.82 12.12 -7.38
N VAL A 227 14.09 12.47 -6.12
CA VAL A 227 13.41 13.58 -5.44
C VAL A 227 13.83 14.91 -6.06
N ASP A 228 15.13 15.20 -6.11
CA ASP A 228 15.65 16.50 -6.54
C ASP A 228 15.28 16.84 -8.00
N LEU A 229 15.40 15.88 -8.92
CA LEU A 229 15.09 16.09 -10.32
C LEU A 229 13.59 16.26 -10.55
N THR A 230 12.74 15.50 -9.86
CA THR A 230 11.29 15.64 -10.01
C THR A 230 10.76 16.93 -9.39
N ASP A 231 11.43 17.46 -8.37
CA ASP A 231 11.10 18.78 -7.81
C ASP A 231 11.33 19.92 -8.80
N ILE A 232 12.40 19.83 -9.60
CA ILE A 232 12.77 20.85 -10.58
C ILE A 232 11.95 20.69 -11.87
N HIS A 233 11.76 19.45 -12.33
CA HIS A 233 11.24 19.17 -13.67
C HIS A 233 9.78 18.73 -13.73
N GLN A 234 9.18 18.23 -12.63
CA GLN A 234 7.78 17.78 -12.56
C GLN A 234 6.98 18.62 -11.55
N THR A 235 6.83 19.92 -11.84
CA THR A 235 6.20 20.90 -10.95
C THR A 235 4.67 20.82 -10.92
N ASP A 236 4.06 20.21 -11.94
CA ASP A 236 2.63 19.96 -12.06
C ASP A 236 2.16 18.79 -11.18
N ARG A 237 3.05 17.84 -10.88
CA ARG A 237 2.79 16.70 -10.00
C ARG A 237 3.22 16.97 -8.56
N ARG A 238 2.95 16.03 -7.66
CA ARG A 238 3.18 16.17 -6.21
C ARG A 238 3.94 14.98 -5.65
N ARG A 239 4.68 15.21 -4.57
CA ARG A 239 5.29 14.16 -3.75
C ARG A 239 4.23 13.42 -2.90
N PRO A 240 4.43 12.12 -2.62
CA PRO A 240 5.57 11.31 -3.04
C PRO A 240 5.42 10.70 -4.46
N ASP A 241 4.24 10.79 -5.08
CA ASP A 241 3.90 10.13 -6.34
C ASP A 241 4.91 10.39 -7.46
N ARG A 242 5.23 11.66 -7.75
CA ARG A 242 6.17 12.01 -8.85
C ARG A 242 7.55 11.36 -8.70
N ALA A 243 8.05 11.27 -7.48
CA ALA A 243 9.38 10.73 -7.20
C ALA A 243 9.37 9.20 -7.24
N ILE A 244 8.29 8.56 -6.78
CA ILE A 244 8.09 7.12 -6.88
C ILE A 244 8.02 6.71 -8.35
N ASP A 245 7.19 7.40 -9.14
CA ASP A 245 6.97 7.11 -10.55
C ASP A 245 8.26 7.27 -11.38
N ALA A 246 8.99 8.38 -11.19
CA ALA A 246 10.26 8.61 -11.86
C ALA A 246 11.33 7.54 -11.50
N LEU A 247 11.38 7.12 -10.23
CA LEU A 247 12.30 6.06 -9.80
C LEU A 247 11.91 4.70 -10.40
N ASP A 248 10.61 4.38 -10.43
CA ASP A 248 10.09 3.15 -11.01
C ASP A 248 10.37 3.05 -12.51
N GLU A 249 10.13 4.14 -13.24
CA GLU A 249 10.45 4.25 -14.68
C GLU A 249 11.95 4.10 -14.94
N ALA A 250 12.80 4.73 -14.11
CA ALA A 250 14.25 4.58 -14.22
C ALA A 250 14.71 3.13 -13.95
N CYS A 251 14.09 2.43 -13.01
CA CYS A 251 14.37 1.02 -12.74
C CYS A 251 13.96 0.13 -13.92
N ALA A 252 12.76 0.35 -14.47
CA ALA A 252 12.25 -0.37 -15.63
C ALA A 252 13.14 -0.15 -16.86
N HIS A 253 13.56 1.09 -17.11
CA HIS A 253 14.47 1.42 -18.19
C HIS A 253 15.83 0.72 -18.01
N THR A 254 16.41 0.80 -16.81
CA THR A 254 17.69 0.15 -16.50
C THR A 254 17.65 -1.35 -16.73
N HIS A 255 16.57 -2.01 -16.28
CA HIS A 255 16.38 -3.44 -16.53
C HIS A 255 16.23 -3.77 -18.03
N ALA A 256 15.53 -2.91 -18.80
CA ALA A 256 15.33 -3.11 -20.23
C ALA A 256 16.62 -2.94 -21.05
N VAL A 257 17.49 -1.99 -20.68
CA VAL A 257 18.75 -1.72 -21.39
C VAL A 257 19.95 -2.51 -20.86
N ALA A 258 19.83 -3.15 -19.70
CA ALA A 258 20.89 -3.92 -19.07
C ALA A 258 21.48 -4.95 -20.04
N ARG A 259 22.72 -4.69 -20.47
CA ARG A 259 23.52 -5.64 -21.24
C ARG A 259 24.27 -6.53 -20.28
N TYR A 260 23.81 -7.77 -20.14
CA TYR A 260 24.52 -8.77 -19.37
C TYR A 260 25.80 -9.17 -20.11
N SER A 261 26.87 -9.46 -19.36
CA SER A 261 28.03 -10.11 -19.97
C SER A 261 27.61 -11.47 -20.56
N PRO A 262 28.27 -11.98 -21.62
CA PRO A 262 27.95 -13.29 -22.18
C PRO A 262 27.96 -14.42 -21.15
N ARG A 263 28.77 -14.29 -20.09
CA ARG A 263 28.79 -15.21 -18.95
C ARG A 263 27.54 -15.08 -18.07
N ALA A 264 27.13 -13.86 -17.74
CA ALA A 264 25.92 -13.60 -16.98
C ALA A 264 24.66 -14.04 -17.75
N GLU A 265 24.60 -13.81 -19.06
CA GLU A 265 23.50 -14.31 -19.90
C GLU A 265 23.37 -15.83 -19.85
N ARG A 266 24.50 -16.55 -19.96
CA ARG A 266 24.51 -18.01 -19.86
C ARG A 266 24.01 -18.48 -18.50
N LEU A 267 24.43 -17.84 -17.41
CA LEU A 267 23.99 -18.17 -16.06
C LEU A 267 22.49 -17.89 -15.86
N ILE A 268 22.00 -16.75 -16.33
CA ILE A 268 20.57 -16.39 -16.26
C ILE A 268 19.73 -17.39 -17.07
N ARG A 269 20.15 -17.74 -18.30
CA ARG A 269 19.48 -18.77 -19.11
C ARG A 269 19.47 -20.11 -18.40
N ARG A 270 20.62 -20.55 -17.87
CA ARG A 270 20.74 -21.82 -17.15
C ARG A 270 19.83 -21.87 -15.92
N ARG A 271 19.74 -20.78 -15.16
CA ARG A 271 18.83 -20.65 -14.01
C ARG A 271 17.36 -20.77 -14.44
N LYS A 272 16.95 -20.07 -15.50
CA LYS A 272 15.58 -20.18 -16.05
C LYS A 272 15.26 -21.60 -16.51
N GLU A 273 16.21 -22.29 -17.13
CA GLU A 273 16.07 -23.69 -17.56
C GLU A 273 15.84 -24.61 -16.34
N LEU A 274 16.69 -24.47 -15.32
CA LEU A 274 16.59 -25.26 -14.08
C LEU A 274 15.27 -25.01 -13.35
N LEU A 275 14.81 -23.76 -13.24
CA LEU A 275 13.52 -23.44 -12.62
C LEU A 275 12.34 -24.06 -13.39
N LYS A 276 12.36 -24.02 -14.73
CA LYS A 276 11.35 -24.70 -15.55
C LYS A 276 11.37 -26.22 -15.33
N GLN A 277 12.56 -26.82 -15.25
CA GLN A 277 12.71 -28.25 -14.98
C GLN A 277 12.19 -28.63 -13.59
N LEU A 278 12.50 -27.82 -12.57
CA LEU A 278 11.99 -28.01 -11.21
C LEU A 278 10.46 -27.87 -11.15
N GLN A 279 9.87 -26.91 -11.86
CA GLN A 279 8.41 -26.77 -11.94
C GLN A 279 7.74 -27.93 -12.71
N ALA A 280 8.36 -28.40 -13.79
CA ALA A 280 7.89 -29.56 -14.54
C ALA A 280 8.01 -30.86 -13.74
N ASN A 281 9.07 -31.01 -12.95
CA ASN A 281 9.29 -32.15 -12.07
C ASN A 281 8.44 -32.06 -10.79
N GLY A 282 8.25 -30.89 -10.20
CA GLY A 282 7.36 -30.68 -9.06
C GLY A 282 5.89 -31.03 -9.37
N ARG A 283 5.44 -30.73 -10.60
CA ARG A 283 4.16 -31.21 -11.13
C ARG A 283 4.09 -32.73 -11.34
N ARG A 284 5.23 -33.42 -11.46
CA ARG A 284 5.28 -34.89 -11.48
C ARG A 284 5.26 -35.49 -10.07
N VAL A 285 5.89 -34.82 -9.09
CA VAL A 285 5.92 -35.29 -7.69
C VAL A 285 4.55 -35.20 -7.01
N GLU A 286 3.72 -34.19 -7.33
CA GLU A 286 2.33 -34.09 -6.82
C GLU A 286 1.40 -35.22 -7.31
N ARG A 287 1.78 -35.99 -8.34
CA ARG A 287 1.00 -37.14 -8.82
C ARG A 287 1.44 -38.50 -8.27
N GLU A 288 2.57 -38.60 -7.56
CA GLU A 288 3.10 -39.91 -7.16
C GLU A 288 3.56 -40.05 -5.70
N VAL A 289 3.47 -39.04 -4.84
CA VAL A 289 3.90 -39.20 -3.44
C VAL A 289 2.89 -38.64 -2.44
N ALA A 290 2.15 -39.57 -1.82
CA ALA A 290 1.60 -39.38 -0.49
C ALA A 290 2.75 -39.28 0.53
N VAL A 291 2.64 -38.30 1.43
CA VAL A 291 3.61 -37.85 2.46
C VAL A 291 4.18 -39.01 3.30
N PRO A 292 5.48 -38.99 3.66
CA PRO A 292 5.88 -38.59 5.02
C PRO A 292 7.00 -37.54 5.08
N GLN A 293 7.01 -36.80 6.20
CA GLN A 293 7.81 -35.62 6.57
C GLN A 293 9.30 -35.90 6.80
N GLU A 294 10.18 -34.97 6.40
CA GLU A 294 11.37 -34.49 7.14
C GLU A 294 12.03 -33.28 6.41
N ASP A 295 12.54 -32.31 7.17
CA ASP A 295 12.81 -30.91 6.79
C ASP A 295 14.00 -30.68 5.80
N PRO A 296 13.78 -29.97 4.67
CA PRO A 296 14.84 -29.59 3.73
C PRO A 296 15.22 -28.09 3.77
N ILE A 297 15.03 -27.40 4.89
CA ILE A 297 15.21 -25.93 4.97
C ILE A 297 16.67 -25.50 5.23
N ASP A 298 17.48 -26.30 5.93
CA ASP A 298 18.85 -25.89 6.30
C ASP A 298 19.88 -25.98 5.17
N SER A 299 19.69 -26.85 4.17
CA SER A 299 20.66 -27.03 3.08
C SER A 299 20.57 -25.94 2.01
N GLY A 300 19.39 -25.36 1.78
CA GLY A 300 19.16 -24.38 0.72
C GLY A 300 19.65 -22.97 1.08
N MET A 301 19.50 -22.60 2.36
CA MET A 301 19.93 -21.30 2.87
C MET A 301 21.46 -21.17 2.93
N ALA A 302 22.16 -22.22 3.38
CA ALA A 302 23.62 -22.25 3.41
C ALA A 302 24.22 -22.07 2.00
N ALA A 303 23.62 -22.69 0.98
CA ALA A 303 24.08 -22.54 -0.40
C ALA A 303 23.81 -21.14 -1.00
N LEU A 304 22.73 -20.48 -0.59
CA LEU A 304 22.38 -19.13 -1.02
C LEU A 304 23.24 -18.06 -0.33
N GLU A 305 23.56 -18.25 0.97
CA GLU A 305 24.48 -17.38 1.70
C GLU A 305 25.91 -17.47 1.15
N GLN A 306 26.38 -18.67 0.82
CA GLN A 306 27.70 -18.88 0.22
C GLN A 306 27.81 -18.21 -1.15
N PHE A 307 26.73 -18.28 -1.96
CA PHE A 307 26.69 -17.64 -3.27
C PHE A 307 26.54 -16.11 -3.18
N GLY A 308 25.87 -15.60 -2.14
CA GLY A 308 25.81 -14.17 -1.80
C GLY A 308 27.17 -13.61 -1.42
N ALA A 309 27.92 -14.31 -0.58
CA ALA A 309 29.27 -13.93 -0.17
C ALA A 309 30.26 -13.94 -1.34
N GLU A 310 30.13 -14.89 -2.26
CA GLU A 310 30.93 -14.92 -3.50
C GLU A 310 30.62 -13.76 -4.44
N LEU A 311 29.35 -13.35 -4.54
CA LEU A 311 28.95 -12.21 -5.36
C LEU A 311 29.42 -10.87 -4.77
N GLU A 312 29.39 -10.69 -3.45
CA GLU A 312 29.95 -9.50 -2.78
C GLU A 312 31.45 -9.36 -3.03
N ALA A 313 32.21 -10.46 -2.91
CA ALA A 313 33.65 -10.46 -3.14
C ALA A 313 34.03 -10.12 -4.60
N ILE A 314 33.17 -10.47 -5.55
CA ILE A 314 33.37 -10.22 -6.99
C ILE A 314 32.96 -8.79 -7.39
N LEU A 315 31.95 -8.22 -6.74
CA LEU A 315 31.42 -6.89 -7.08
C LEU A 315 32.15 -5.74 -6.35
N ILE A 316 32.66 -5.97 -5.14
CA ILE A 316 33.25 -4.92 -4.27
C ILE A 316 34.78 -5.11 -4.10
N GLY A 317 35.32 -6.29 -4.44
CA GLY A 317 36.71 -6.69 -4.14
C GLY A 317 36.86 -7.25 -2.72
N PRO A 318 37.95 -7.99 -2.41
CA PRO A 318 38.08 -8.69 -1.14
C PRO A 318 38.08 -7.70 0.05
N PRO A 319 37.49 -8.06 1.21
CA PRO A 319 37.52 -7.20 2.38
C PRO A 319 38.97 -6.94 2.80
N MET A 320 39.32 -5.67 2.97
CA MET A 320 40.64 -5.27 3.46
C MET A 320 40.95 -5.99 4.79
N PRO A 321 42.14 -6.59 4.95
CA PRO A 321 42.50 -7.25 6.20
C PRO A 321 42.46 -6.21 7.33
N LYS A 322 41.73 -6.55 8.39
CA LYS A 322 41.77 -5.77 9.63
C LYS A 322 43.24 -5.66 10.08
N HIS A 323 43.72 -4.44 10.28
CA HIS A 323 45.02 -4.19 10.89
C HIS A 323 45.15 -5.06 12.15
N PRO A 324 46.27 -5.78 12.35
CA PRO A 324 46.46 -6.55 13.57
C PRO A 324 46.52 -5.57 14.73
N GLN A 325 45.53 -5.67 15.63
CA GLN A 325 45.65 -5.09 16.95
C GLN A 325 46.92 -5.67 17.57
N GLY A 326 47.76 -4.76 18.08
CA GLY A 326 49.05 -5.09 18.66
C GLY A 326 48.96 -6.25 19.64
N SER A 327 49.84 -7.22 19.42
CA SER A 327 50.34 -8.12 20.45
C SER A 327 50.67 -7.29 21.70
N ARG A 328 49.88 -7.47 22.76
CA ARG A 328 50.32 -7.12 24.11
C ARG A 328 51.40 -8.11 24.48
N ALA A 329 52.65 -7.66 24.41
CA ALA A 329 53.77 -8.30 25.08
C ALA A 329 53.45 -8.41 26.58
N ALA A 330 53.64 -9.61 27.14
CA ALA A 330 53.69 -9.80 28.58
C ALA A 330 54.89 -9.03 29.16
N PRO A 331 54.76 -8.37 30.33
CA PRO A 331 55.87 -7.66 30.94
C PRO A 331 56.91 -8.66 31.46
N ALA A 332 58.18 -8.42 31.12
CA ALA A 332 59.33 -9.10 31.72
C ALA A 332 59.48 -8.69 33.21
N PRO A 333 59.94 -9.60 34.09
CA PRO A 333 60.17 -9.27 35.50
C PRO A 333 61.36 -8.31 35.65
N PRO A 334 61.36 -7.43 36.67
CA PRO A 334 62.45 -6.49 36.87
C PRO A 334 63.73 -7.22 37.32
N PRO A 335 64.91 -6.90 36.75
CA PRO A 335 66.17 -7.26 37.37
C PRO A 335 66.41 -6.36 38.60
N SER A 336 66.99 -7.00 39.62
CA SER A 336 67.37 -6.52 40.96
C SER A 336 67.93 -5.12 41.07
#